data_AF-X0TF55-F1
#
_entry.id   AF-X0TF55-F1
#
_cell.length_a   1.000
_cell.length_b   1.000
_cell.length_c   1.000
_cell.angle_alpha   90.00
_cell.angle_beta   90.00
_cell.angle_gamma   90.00
#
_symmetry.space_group_name_H-M   'P 1'
#
loop_
_entity.id
_entity.type
_entity.pdbx_description
1 polymer ?
#
loop_
_entity_poly.entity_id
_entity_poly.type
_entity_poly.pdbx_seq_one_letter_code
_entity_poly.pdbx_strand_id
1 'polypeptide(L)'
;EITPDFSFQIHYTPGHSPGSICYYDPDKKVLIPGDLIFKGGSFGRYDFPGGSLQDLINSIKSMNNLDVKYLLPGHMGISSNGNKSIELTYRMIKSMGSFY
;
A
#
# COMPACT_ATOMS: atom_id res chain seq x y z
N GLU A 1 -26.48 14.60 -14.21
CA GLU A 1 -26.25 13.82 -12.98
C GLU A 1 -25.00 14.35 -12.32
N ILE A 2 -25.05 14.68 -11.03
CA ILE A 2 -23.87 15.07 -10.27
C ILE A 2 -23.26 13.76 -9.77
N THR A 3 -22.13 13.36 -10.32
CA THR A 3 -21.33 12.26 -9.77
C THR A 3 -20.92 12.62 -8.34
N PRO A 4 -20.96 11.71 -7.37
CA PRO A 4 -20.47 12.00 -6.03
C PRO A 4 -19.02 12.49 -6.09
N ASP A 5 -18.69 13.55 -5.36
CA ASP A 5 -17.31 13.99 -5.21
C ASP A 5 -16.51 12.88 -4.52
N PHE A 6 -15.39 12.47 -5.13
CA PHE A 6 -14.41 11.60 -4.50
C PHE A 6 -13.31 12.48 -3.90
N SER A 7 -13.14 12.40 -2.59
CA SER A 7 -12.07 13.06 -1.86
C SER A 7 -11.06 12.02 -1.40
N PHE A 8 -9.83 12.10 -1.93
CA PHE A 8 -8.75 11.20 -1.56
C PHE A 8 -7.67 11.95 -0.79
N GLN A 9 -7.23 11.35 0.32
CA GLN A 9 -5.96 11.67 0.94
C GLN A 9 -4.84 11.02 0.13
N ILE A 10 -3.86 11.83 -0.28
CA ILE A 10 -2.71 11.37 -1.03
C ILE A 10 -1.57 11.08 -0.06
N HIS A 11 -1.07 9.85 -0.07
CA HIS A 11 0.14 9.47 0.64
C HIS A 11 1.27 9.27 -0.36
N TYR A 12 2.36 10.03 -0.21
CA TYR A 12 3.57 9.78 -0.98
C TYR A 12 4.26 8.53 -0.45
N THR A 13 4.43 7.53 -1.32
CA THR A 13 4.86 6.18 -0.95
C THR A 13 5.92 5.65 -1.92
N PRO A 14 7.10 6.25 -1.98
CA PRO A 14 8.18 5.79 -2.84
C PRO A 14 8.67 4.39 -2.45
N GLY A 15 9.32 3.71 -3.39
CA GLY A 15 9.98 2.43 -3.16
C GLY A 15 9.83 1.45 -4.32
N HIS A 16 8.61 1.25 -4.80
CA HIS A 16 8.39 0.54 -6.07
C HIS A 16 8.89 1.40 -7.25
N SER A 17 8.53 2.68 -7.23
CA SER A 17 9.06 3.72 -8.11
C SER A 17 9.27 5.01 -7.31
N PRO A 18 10.04 6.00 -7.82
CA PRO A 18 10.22 7.28 -7.14
C PRO A 18 8.92 8.08 -7.02
N GLY A 19 7.98 7.94 -7.96
CA GLY A 19 6.74 8.71 -8.00
C GLY A 19 5.52 8.00 -7.39
N SER A 20 5.71 6.85 -6.73
CA SER A 20 4.60 6.05 -6.21
C SER A 20 3.83 6.80 -5.12
N ILE A 21 2.49 6.74 -5.20
CA ILE A 21 1.55 7.32 -4.24
C ILE A 21 0.42 6.33 -3.94
N CYS A 22 -0.21 6.48 -2.78
CA CYS A 22 -1.46 5.82 -2.43
C CYS A 22 -2.58 6.85 -2.34
N TYR A 23 -3.79 6.43 -2.76
CA TYR A 23 -5.02 7.19 -2.56
C TYR A 23 -5.83 6.53 -1.44
N TYR A 24 -6.23 7.29 -0.44
CA TYR A 24 -7.02 6.82 0.68
C TYR A 24 -8.31 7.62 0.83
N ASP A 25 -9.44 6.93 0.84
CA ASP A 25 -10.76 7.50 1.16
C ASP A 25 -11.15 7.01 2.57
N PRO A 26 -11.05 7.87 3.61
CA PRO A 26 -11.34 7.47 4.98
C PRO A 26 -12.82 7.17 5.23
N ASP A 27 -13.73 7.85 4.53
CA ASP A 27 -15.17 7.68 4.71
C ASP A 27 -15.61 6.31 4.20
N LYS A 28 -15.06 5.89 3.07
CA LYS A 28 -15.33 4.58 2.46
C LYS A 28 -14.39 3.48 2.95
N LYS A 29 -13.34 3.84 3.70
CA LYS A 29 -12.27 2.94 4.16
C LYS A 29 -11.62 2.18 3.00
N VAL A 30 -11.35 2.90 1.91
CA VAL A 30 -10.77 2.38 0.67
C VAL A 30 -9.34 2.87 0.53
N LEU A 31 -8.40 1.95 0.32
CA LEU A 31 -7.03 2.26 -0.05
C LEU A 31 -6.74 1.74 -1.45
N ILE A 32 -6.24 2.61 -2.33
CA ILE A 32 -5.67 2.28 -3.63
C ILE A 32 -4.14 2.41 -3.48
N PRO A 33 -3.42 1.33 -3.14
CA PRO A 33 -2.00 1.39 -2.82
C PRO A 33 -1.07 1.31 -4.04
N GLY A 34 -1.63 1.15 -5.24
CA GLY A 34 -0.85 0.76 -6.41
C GLY A 34 -0.08 -0.53 -6.13
N ASP A 35 1.24 -0.48 -6.33
CA ASP A 35 2.14 -1.61 -6.12
C ASP A 35 2.84 -1.63 -4.75
N LEU A 36 2.37 -0.82 -3.79
CA LEU A 36 2.92 -0.81 -2.43
C LEU A 36 2.50 -2.03 -1.60
N ILE A 37 1.23 -2.43 -1.67
CA ILE A 37 0.62 -3.48 -0.85
C ILE A 37 -0.35 -4.29 -1.71
N PHE A 38 -0.17 -5.61 -1.74
CA PHE A 38 -1.05 -6.54 -2.45
C PHE A 38 -1.91 -7.36 -1.49
N LYS A 39 -2.97 -7.95 -2.05
CA LYS A 39 -3.79 -8.93 -1.33
C LYS A 39 -2.91 -10.10 -0.88
N GLY A 40 -3.04 -10.48 0.39
CA GLY A 40 -2.26 -11.55 0.99
C GLY A 40 -0.88 -11.14 1.52
N GLY A 41 -0.49 -9.87 1.35
CA GLY A 41 0.70 -9.29 1.99
C GLY A 41 1.96 -9.21 1.14
N SER A 42 1.92 -9.66 -0.12
CA SER A 42 3.01 -9.39 -1.06
C SER A 42 3.02 -7.91 -1.47
N PHE A 43 4.07 -7.48 -2.17
CA PHE A 43 4.24 -6.08 -2.61
C PHE A 43 5.04 -6.04 -3.91
N GLY A 44 5.04 -4.87 -4.58
CA GLY A 44 5.71 -4.65 -5.85
C GLY A 44 7.23 -4.72 -5.78
N ARG A 45 7.84 -4.95 -6.94
CA ARG A 45 9.30 -5.00 -7.08
C ARG A 45 9.95 -3.66 -6.73
N TYR A 46 11.13 -3.70 -6.14
CA TYR A 46 11.90 -2.52 -5.75
C TYR A 46 13.32 -2.53 -6.35
N ASP A 47 13.62 -3.52 -7.19
CA ASP A 47 14.95 -3.84 -7.71
C ASP A 47 15.17 -3.38 -9.16
N PHE A 48 14.18 -2.68 -9.75
CA PHE A 48 14.33 -2.00 -11.04
C PHE A 48 14.90 -0.57 -10.86
N PRO A 49 15.40 0.06 -11.94
CA PRO A 49 15.88 1.44 -11.87
C PRO A 49 14.85 2.40 -11.22
N GLY A 50 15.28 3.10 -10.17
CA GLY A 50 14.44 4.00 -9.38
C GLY A 50 13.68 3.33 -8.22
N GLY A 51 13.73 2.01 -8.10
CA GLY A 51 13.23 1.28 -6.94
C GLY A 51 14.17 1.39 -5.73
N SER A 52 13.61 1.27 -4.53
CA SER A 52 14.31 1.39 -3.25
C SER A 52 13.61 0.56 -2.17
N LEU A 53 14.27 -0.50 -1.69
CA LEU A 53 13.74 -1.34 -0.61
C LEU A 53 13.52 -0.53 0.68
N GLN A 54 14.46 0.37 1.00
CA GLN A 54 14.40 1.16 2.21
C GLN A 54 13.20 2.11 2.20
N ASP A 55 12.94 2.76 1.06
CA ASP A 55 11.77 3.63 0.91
C ASP A 55 10.48 2.82 0.91
N LEU A 56 10.46 1.66 0.24
CA LEU A 56 9.30 0.76 0.24
C LEU A 56 8.92 0.35 1.66
N ILE A 57 9.90 -0.03 2.49
CA ILE A 57 9.69 -0.40 3.89
C ILE A 57 9.10 0.77 4.68
N ASN A 58 9.63 1.98 4.49
CA ASN A 58 9.13 3.18 5.19
C ASN A 58 7.70 3.53 4.75
N SER A 59 7.42 3.42 3.46
CA SER A 59 6.10 3.60 2.87
C SER A 59 5.09 2.59 3.42
N ILE A 60 5.42 1.30 3.48
CA ILE A 60 4.56 0.25 4.06
C ILE A 60 4.28 0.55 5.54
N LYS A 61 5.31 0.93 6.32
CA LYS A 61 5.14 1.30 7.74
C LYS A 61 4.15 2.44 7.93
N SER A 62 4.13 3.42 7.03
CA SER A 62 3.23 4.58 7.13
C SER A 62 1.75 4.21 6.97
N MET A 63 1.43 3.06 6.35
CA MET A 63 0.05 2.61 6.12
C MET A 63 -0.58 1.90 7.34
N ASN A 64 0.22 1.54 8.35
CA ASN A 64 -0.24 0.71 9.47
C ASN A 64 -1.38 1.32 10.31
N ASN A 65 -1.50 2.65 10.33
CA ASN A 65 -2.48 3.34 11.16
C ASN A 65 -3.81 3.65 10.42
N LEU A 66 -3.93 3.26 9.15
CA LEU A 66 -5.14 3.52 8.37
C LEU A 66 -6.22 2.48 8.66
N ASP A 67 -7.48 2.91 8.71
CA ASP A 67 -8.64 2.02 8.82
C ASP A 67 -9.12 1.64 7.41
N VAL A 68 -8.72 0.46 6.93
CA VAL A 68 -8.85 0.05 5.54
C VAL A 68 -9.68 -1.22 5.46
N LYS A 69 -10.94 -1.07 5.05
CA LYS A 69 -11.81 -2.19 4.74
C LYS A 69 -11.49 -2.77 3.36
N TYR A 70 -11.39 -1.93 2.34
CA TYR A 70 -11.17 -2.34 0.96
C TYR A 70 -9.78 -1.94 0.47
N LEU A 71 -9.03 -2.90 -0.04
CA LEU A 71 -7.75 -2.68 -0.71
C LEU A 71 -7.94 -2.92 -2.21
N LEU A 72 -7.60 -1.94 -3.03
CA LEU A 72 -7.66 -1.99 -4.49
C LEU A 72 -6.24 -1.96 -5.07
N PRO A 73 -5.46 -3.03 -4.91
CA PRO A 73 -4.05 -3.08 -5.34
C PRO A 73 -3.90 -3.08 -6.85
N GLY A 74 -2.70 -2.73 -7.33
CA GLY A 74 -2.33 -2.85 -8.74
C GLY A 74 -2.33 -4.31 -9.23
N HIS A 75 -2.09 -5.27 -8.32
CA HIS A 75 -1.99 -6.70 -8.62
C HIS A 75 -2.61 -7.59 -7.52
N MET A 76 -2.74 -8.89 -7.79
CA MET A 76 -3.24 -9.93 -6.88
C MET A 76 -4.71 -9.81 -6.43
N GLY A 77 -5.46 -8.90 -7.07
CA GLY A 77 -6.92 -8.77 -6.92
C GLY A 77 -7.35 -8.02 -5.65
N ILE A 78 -8.62 -7.61 -5.64
CA ILE A 78 -9.21 -6.80 -4.57
C ILE A 78 -9.32 -7.60 -3.26
N SER A 79 -9.07 -6.93 -2.14
CA SER A 79 -9.32 -7.44 -0.79
C SER A 79 -10.45 -6.68 -0.11
N SER A 80 -11.41 -7.40 0.47
CA SER A 80 -12.43 -6.86 1.38
C SER A 80 -12.00 -6.87 2.86
N ASN A 81 -10.71 -7.17 3.10
CA ASN A 81 -10.07 -7.05 4.40
C ASN A 81 -8.68 -6.40 4.21
N GLY A 82 -8.70 -5.09 3.97
CA GLY A 82 -7.51 -4.30 3.66
C GLY A 82 -6.51 -4.26 4.82
N ASN A 83 -6.97 -4.03 6.06
CA ASN A 83 -6.11 -4.07 7.24
C ASN A 83 -5.38 -5.39 7.39
N LYS A 84 -6.01 -6.54 7.05
CA LYS A 84 -5.31 -7.82 7.07
C LYS A 84 -4.17 -7.88 6.05
N SER A 85 -4.35 -7.27 4.89
CA SER A 85 -3.33 -7.22 3.84
C SER A 85 -2.16 -6.33 4.26
N ILE A 86 -2.45 -5.16 4.87
CA ILE A 86 -1.45 -4.26 5.45
C ILE A 86 -0.66 -4.99 6.56
N GLU A 87 -1.36 -5.67 7.47
CA GLU A 87 -0.74 -6.43 8.56
C GLU A 87 0.21 -7.54 8.03
N LEU A 88 -0.23 -8.33 7.05
CA LEU A 88 0.58 -9.39 6.46
C LEU A 88 1.82 -8.83 5.76
N THR A 89 1.68 -7.71 5.05
CA THR A 89 2.80 -7.00 4.42
C THR A 89 3.80 -6.54 5.46
N TYR A 90 3.32 -5.93 6.55
CA TYR A 90 4.16 -5.47 7.64
C TYR A 90 4.92 -6.62 8.33
N ARG A 91 4.28 -7.77 8.49
CA ARG A 91 4.95 -8.99 9.00
C ARG A 91 6.04 -9.48 8.04
N MET A 92 5.76 -9.47 6.73
CA MET A 92 6.72 -9.90 5.70
C MET A 92 7.97 -9.01 5.67
N ILE A 93 7.82 -7.68 5.73
CA ILE A 93 8.98 -6.79 5.78
C ILE A 93 9.76 -6.91 7.09
N LYS A 94 9.09 -7.20 8.21
CA LYS A 94 9.76 -7.45 9.50
C LYS A 94 10.59 -8.73 9.45
N SER A 95 10.08 -9.79 8.84
CA SER A 95 10.87 -11.01 8.67
C SER A 95 12.07 -10.80 7.76
N MET A 96 11.97 -9.95 6.74
CA MET A 96 13.12 -9.59 5.88
C MET A 96 14.19 -8.80 6.65
N GLY A 97 13.78 -7.84 7.48
CA GLY A 97 14.70 -7.02 8.28
C GLY A 97 15.43 -7.78 9.39
N SER A 98 14.99 -8.99 9.75
CA SER A 98 15.73 -9.84 10.70
C SER A 98 16.93 -10.56 10.06
N PHE A 99 17.10 -10.44 8.74
CA PHE A 99 18.24 -10.97 7.97
C PHE A 99 19.24 -9.88 7.55
N TYR A 100 19.06 -8.63 8.01
CA TYR A 100 19.96 -7.49 7.77
C TYR A 100 20.43 -6.86 9.08
#